data_AF-F4X1F5-F1
#
_entry.id   AF-F4X1F5-F1
#
_cell.length_a   1.000
_cell.length_b   1.000
_cell.length_c   1.000
_cell.angle_alpha   90.00
_cell.angle_beta   90.00
_cell.angle_gamma   90.00
#
_symmetry.space_group_name_H-M   'P 1'
#
loop_
_entity.id
_entity.type
_entity.pdbx_description
1 polymer ?
#
loop_
_entity_poly.entity_id
_entity_poly.type
_entity_poly.pdbx_seq_one_letter_code
_entity_poly.pdbx_strand_id
1 'polypeptide(L)'
;MNSDAYKQTYGDDPVWKKYRRNFKGQIPPRKTRKTCIRNGQISTGSPCPICRDEYLVLDHRNVKLLEQFINKHNGSVLSYSKTNICQRRHKQLLVALTKAKDYGTITFDLLIRQYDYSEWNPSNN
;
A
#
# COMPACT_ATOMS: atom_id res chain seq x y z
N MET A 1 3.70 9.61 11.64
CA MET A 1 2.49 10.35 11.23
C MET A 1 1.98 11.35 12.25
N ASN A 2 2.46 11.32 13.50
CA ASN A 2 2.00 12.25 14.53
C ASN A 2 2.82 13.57 14.57
N SER A 3 3.72 13.78 13.62
CA SER A 3 4.52 15.01 13.57
C SER A 3 3.69 16.17 13.04
N ASP A 4 3.94 17.37 13.57
CA ASP A 4 3.24 18.60 13.15
C ASP A 4 3.46 18.91 11.67
N ALA A 5 4.68 18.68 11.18
CA ALA A 5 5.01 18.83 9.76
C ALA A 5 4.10 17.96 8.87
N TYR A 6 3.86 16.70 9.25
CA TYR A 6 2.98 15.81 8.48
C TYR A 6 1.54 16.32 8.48
N LYS A 7 1.04 16.76 9.63
CA LYS A 7 -0.32 17.30 9.78
C LYS A 7 -0.51 18.57 8.97
N GLN A 8 0.48 19.45 8.92
CA GLN A 8 0.41 20.69 8.14
C GLN A 8 0.44 20.43 6.62
N THR A 9 1.24 19.48 6.14
CA THR A 9 1.39 19.21 4.70
C THR A 9 0.22 18.41 4.13
N TYR A 10 -0.18 17.33 4.82
CA TYR A 10 -1.17 16.37 4.33
C TYR A 10 -2.55 16.59 4.94
N GLY A 11 -2.63 17.02 6.20
CA GLY A 11 -3.90 17.12 6.94
C GLY A 11 -4.49 15.75 7.21
N ASP A 12 -5.81 15.65 7.09
CA ASP A 12 -6.58 14.41 7.29
C ASP A 12 -6.70 13.56 6.02
N ASP A 13 -6.23 14.10 4.89
CA ASP A 13 -6.31 13.45 3.60
C ASP A 13 -5.16 12.45 3.39
N PRO A 14 -5.39 11.35 2.63
CA PRO A 14 -4.34 10.40 2.34
C PRO A 14 -3.26 11.04 1.47
N VAL A 15 -2.01 10.63 1.68
CA VAL A 15 -0.79 11.21 1.09
C VAL A 15 -0.90 11.38 -0.44
N TRP A 16 -1.55 10.44 -1.12
CA TRP A 16 -1.65 10.41 -2.58
C TRP A 16 -2.79 11.26 -3.17
N LYS A 17 -3.70 11.81 -2.35
CA LYS A 17 -4.88 12.55 -2.84
C LYS A 17 -4.53 13.84 -3.57
N LYS A 18 -3.57 14.60 -3.05
CA LYS A 18 -3.13 15.88 -3.63
C LYS A 18 -2.20 15.71 -4.85
N TYR A 19 -1.89 14.47 -5.25
CA TYR A 19 -0.96 14.21 -6.35
C TYR A 19 -1.68 13.88 -7.66
N ARG A 20 -1.34 14.63 -8.70
CA ARG A 20 -1.81 14.38 -10.06
C ARG A 20 -0.64 14.04 -10.97
N ARG A 21 -0.77 12.95 -11.72
CA ARG A 21 0.25 12.50 -12.68
C ARG A 21 0.03 13.18 -14.03
N ASN A 22 1.11 13.66 -14.64
CA ASN A 22 1.08 14.19 -15.99
C ASN A 22 1.14 13.03 -17.00
N PHE A 23 0.24 13.03 -17.97
CA PHE A 23 0.19 12.10 -19.11
C PHE A 23 -0.53 12.77 -20.28
N LYS A 24 -0.33 12.25 -21.50
CA LYS A 24 -0.95 12.79 -22.72
C LYS A 24 -2.42 12.34 -22.81
N GLY A 25 -3.31 13.29 -23.12
CA GLY A 25 -4.73 13.03 -23.36
C GLY A 25 -5.56 12.91 -22.07
N GLN A 26 -6.81 12.48 -22.22
CA GLN A 26 -7.76 12.36 -21.11
C GLN A 26 -7.59 11.04 -20.33
N ILE A 27 -7.20 9.96 -21.02
CA ILE A 27 -7.11 8.62 -20.45
C ILE A 27 -5.66 8.35 -20.00
N PRO A 28 -5.42 8.04 -18.72
CA PRO A 28 -4.09 7.70 -18.26
C PRO A 28 -3.61 6.37 -18.85
N PRO A 29 -2.28 6.20 -19.06
CA PRO A 29 -1.71 4.90 -19.36
C PRO A 29 -2.08 3.87 -18.29
N ARG A 30 -2.42 2.65 -18.73
CA ARG A 30 -2.83 1.53 -17.85
C ARG A 30 -1.84 1.25 -16.72
N LYS A 31 -0.54 1.44 -16.98
CA LYS A 31 0.54 1.22 -16.02
C LYS A 31 1.21 2.54 -15.65
N THR A 32 1.56 2.71 -14.37
CA THR A 32 2.42 3.83 -13.93
C THR A 32 3.87 3.60 -14.36
N ARG A 33 4.74 4.58 -14.17
CA ARG A 33 6.17 4.44 -14.43
C ARG A 33 6.81 3.37 -13.52
N LYS A 34 7.86 2.68 -14.00
CA LYS A 34 8.57 1.63 -13.25
C LYS A 34 9.13 2.15 -11.92
N THR A 35 9.90 3.24 -11.95
CA THR A 35 10.50 3.90 -10.79
C THR A 35 10.50 5.42 -10.99
N CYS A 36 10.49 6.20 -9.89
CA CYS A 36 10.81 7.63 -9.95
C CYS A 36 12.29 7.91 -9.69
N ILE A 37 12.96 7.03 -8.93
CA ILE A 37 14.37 7.17 -8.55
C ILE A 37 15.19 6.23 -9.42
N ARG A 38 16.28 6.74 -9.99
CA ARG A 38 17.28 6.01 -10.79
C ARG A 38 18.66 6.48 -10.34
N ASN A 39 19.58 5.55 -10.07
CA ASN A 39 20.94 5.85 -9.60
C ASN A 39 20.96 6.80 -8.39
N GLY A 40 20.05 6.61 -7.44
CA GLY A 40 19.94 7.44 -6.23
C GLY A 40 19.32 8.83 -6.44
N GLN A 41 19.04 9.24 -7.68
CA GLN A 41 18.49 10.56 -7.99
C GLN A 41 17.05 10.50 -8.49
N ILE A 42 16.28 11.55 -8.20
CA ILE A 42 14.92 11.71 -8.71
C ILE A 42 14.98 12.03 -10.21
N SER A 43 14.72 11.01 -11.03
CA SER A 43 14.78 11.10 -12.49
C SER A 43 13.57 11.81 -13.14
N THR A 44 12.60 12.26 -12.35
CA THR A 44 11.30 12.73 -12.86
C THR A 44 10.95 14.06 -12.22
N GLY A 45 10.54 15.06 -13.02
CA GLY A 45 10.13 16.38 -12.48
C GLY A 45 8.86 16.36 -11.61
N SER A 46 8.03 15.31 -11.71
CA SER A 46 6.86 15.07 -10.85
C SER A 46 6.96 13.68 -10.19
N PRO A 47 7.76 13.51 -9.13
CA PRO A 47 7.92 12.24 -8.41
C PRO A 47 6.63 11.80 -7.73
N CYS A 48 6.53 10.49 -7.44
CA CYS A 48 5.38 9.94 -6.73
C CYS A 48 5.26 10.50 -5.30
N PRO A 49 4.08 10.46 -4.65
CA PRO A 49 3.90 10.99 -3.28
C PRO A 49 4.86 10.39 -2.24
N ILE A 50 5.19 9.10 -2.40
CA ILE A 50 6.15 8.37 -1.55
C ILE A 50 7.61 8.60 -1.98
N CYS A 51 7.84 9.06 -3.21
CA CYS A 51 9.18 9.23 -3.77
C CYS A 51 9.70 10.66 -3.62
N ARG A 52 8.78 11.62 -3.45
CA ARG A 52 9.08 13.05 -3.28
C ARG A 52 9.44 13.41 -1.84
N ASP A 53 8.97 12.60 -0.90
CA ASP A 53 9.07 12.80 0.53
C ASP A 53 9.78 11.58 1.11
N GLU A 54 11.02 11.77 1.56
CA GLU A 54 11.90 10.69 2.02
C GLU A 54 11.48 10.13 3.38
N TYR A 55 10.75 10.92 4.17
CA TYR A 55 10.28 10.54 5.50
C TYR A 55 9.11 9.55 5.44
N LEU A 56 8.46 9.41 4.28
CA LEU A 56 7.37 8.45 4.07
C LEU A 56 7.92 7.06 3.73
N VAL A 57 8.41 6.37 4.76
CA VAL A 57 8.95 5.02 4.65
C VAL A 57 7.84 3.97 4.73
N LEU A 58 7.75 3.14 3.69
CA LEU A 58 6.87 1.97 3.65
C LEU A 58 7.47 0.84 4.50
N ASP A 59 6.94 0.65 5.70
CA ASP A 59 7.33 -0.38 6.64
C ASP A 59 6.08 -0.97 7.32
N HIS A 60 6.14 -2.24 7.72
CA HIS A 60 5.01 -2.95 8.34
C HIS A 60 4.58 -2.31 9.69
N ARG A 61 5.54 -1.69 10.40
CA ARG A 61 5.30 -0.95 11.65
C ARG A 61 4.49 0.32 11.45
N ASN A 62 4.52 0.91 10.25
CA ASN A 62 3.84 2.16 9.93
C ASN A 62 2.39 1.93 9.50
N VAL A 63 1.59 1.37 10.40
CA VAL A 63 0.20 0.95 10.15
C VAL A 63 -0.65 2.10 9.57
N LYS A 64 -0.59 3.28 10.19
CA LYS A 64 -1.31 4.48 9.75
C LYS A 64 -1.00 4.91 8.31
N LEU A 65 0.21 4.62 7.81
CA LEU A 65 0.58 4.89 6.42
C LEU A 65 0.03 3.83 5.47
N LEU A 66 0.16 2.56 5.86
CA LEU A 66 -0.30 1.43 5.06
C LEU A 66 -1.83 1.42 4.89
N GLU A 67 -2.58 1.75 5.93
CA GLU A 67 -4.04 1.86 5.91
C GLU A 67 -4.55 2.82 4.82
N GLN A 68 -3.81 3.90 4.52
CA GLN A 68 -4.19 4.85 3.46
C GLN A 68 -4.19 4.24 2.05
N PHE A 69 -3.51 3.10 1.87
CA PHE A 69 -3.45 2.36 0.62
C PHE A 69 -4.41 1.17 0.59
N ILE A 70 -5.20 0.95 1.64
CA ILE A 70 -6.22 -0.08 1.72
C ILE A 70 -7.59 0.58 1.55
N ASN A 71 -8.48 -0.07 0.82
CA ASN A 71 -9.87 0.37 0.74
C ASN A 71 -10.63 -0.02 2.02
N LYS A 72 -11.25 0.97 2.66
CA LYS A 72 -11.98 0.83 3.93
C LYS A 72 -13.11 -0.20 3.91
N HIS A 73 -13.74 -0.42 2.75
CA HIS A 73 -14.95 -1.26 2.67
C HIS A 73 -14.67 -2.74 2.37
N ASN A 74 -13.61 -3.04 1.63
CA ASN A 74 -13.36 -4.41 1.14
C ASN A 74 -11.97 -4.94 1.52
N GLY A 75 -11.15 -4.15 2.23
CA GLY A 75 -9.79 -4.55 2.62
C GLY A 75 -8.81 -4.73 1.45
N SER A 76 -9.20 -4.41 0.22
CA SER A 76 -8.35 -4.57 -0.96
C SER A 76 -7.31 -3.45 -1.06
N VAL A 77 -6.13 -3.79 -1.58
CA VAL A 77 -5.07 -2.81 -1.81
C VAL A 77 -5.41 -1.96 -3.02
N LEU A 78 -5.32 -0.64 -2.88
CA LEU A 78 -5.58 0.29 -3.96
C LEU A 78 -4.51 0.14 -5.05
N SER A 79 -4.97 -0.03 -6.30
CA SER A 79 -4.09 -0.09 -7.46
C SER A 79 -3.26 1.18 -7.61
N TYR A 80 -2.02 1.03 -8.10
CA TYR A 80 -1.15 2.14 -8.44
C TYR A 80 -1.77 3.10 -9.47
N SER A 81 -2.79 2.69 -10.23
CA SER A 81 -3.52 3.57 -11.15
C SER A 81 -4.39 4.60 -10.41
N LYS A 82 -4.88 4.27 -9.20
CA LYS A 82 -5.65 5.18 -8.34
C LYS A 82 -4.73 6.03 -7.46
N THR A 83 -3.71 5.41 -6.86
CA THR A 83 -2.78 6.10 -5.92
C THR A 83 -1.63 6.81 -6.63
N ASN A 84 -1.46 6.59 -7.94
CA ASN A 84 -0.45 7.23 -8.77
C ASN A 84 1.02 7.04 -8.32
N ILE A 85 1.30 5.99 -7.54
CA ILE A 85 2.67 5.61 -7.16
C ILE A 85 3.40 4.87 -8.28
N CYS A 86 4.74 4.88 -8.25
CA CYS A 86 5.53 4.09 -9.19
C CYS A 86 5.46 2.59 -8.85
N GLN A 87 5.64 1.73 -9.85
CA GLN A 87 5.48 0.29 -9.70
C GLN A 87 6.43 -0.32 -8.65
N ARG A 88 7.67 0.18 -8.55
CA ARG A 88 8.63 -0.27 -7.53
C ARG A 88 8.16 0.02 -6.11
N ARG A 89 7.64 1.23 -5.84
CA ARG A 89 7.08 1.56 -4.52
C ARG A 89 5.80 0.77 -4.25
N HIS A 90 4.97 0.51 -5.25
CA HIS A 90 3.81 -0.35 -5.10
C HIS A 90 4.19 -1.80 -4.73
N LYS A 91 5.22 -2.36 -5.36
CA LYS A 91 5.74 -3.68 -4.97
C LYS A 91 6.24 -3.69 -3.52
N GLN A 92 6.95 -2.64 -3.10
CA GLN A 92 7.38 -2.50 -1.71
C GLN A 92 6.21 -2.38 -0.73
N LEU A 93 5.16 -1.65 -1.10
CA LEU A 93 3.92 -1.56 -0.34
C LEU A 93 3.28 -2.94 -0.16
N LEU A 94 3.17 -3.74 -1.22
CA LEU A 94 2.61 -5.09 -1.14
C LEU A 94 3.44 -5.97 -0.19
N VAL A 95 4.76 -5.92 -0.27
CA VAL A 95 5.64 -6.66 0.65
C VAL A 95 5.45 -6.19 2.10
N ALA A 96 5.37 -4.88 2.34
CA ALA A 96 5.14 -4.34 3.68
C ALA A 96 3.76 -4.74 4.23
N LEU A 97 2.73 -4.80 3.37
CA LEU A 97 1.39 -5.26 3.74
C LEU A 97 1.35 -6.75 4.05
N THR A 98 2.01 -7.59 3.25
CA THR A 98 2.13 -9.03 3.54
C THR A 98 2.81 -9.24 4.89
N LYS A 99 3.95 -8.58 5.13
CA LYS A 99 4.62 -8.62 6.44
C LYS A 99 3.71 -8.13 7.57
N ALA A 100 2.96 -7.06 7.36
CA ALA A 100 2.05 -6.53 8.35
C ALA A 100 0.90 -7.50 8.69
N LYS A 101 0.42 -8.28 7.71
CA LYS A 101 -0.55 -9.35 7.94
C LYS A 101 0.08 -10.50 8.72
N ASP A 102 1.30 -10.91 8.35
CA ASP A 102 2.02 -12.01 9.01
C ASP A 102 2.33 -11.68 10.48
N TYR A 103 2.73 -10.44 10.78
CA TYR A 103 2.95 -9.96 12.15
C TYR A 103 1.67 -9.58 12.90
N GLY A 104 0.51 -9.59 12.24
CA GLY A 104 -0.76 -9.18 12.84
C GLY A 104 -0.84 -7.69 13.20
N THR A 105 -0.03 -6.82 12.59
CA THR A 105 -0.07 -5.37 12.85
C THR A 105 -1.22 -4.67 12.13
N ILE A 106 -1.79 -5.29 11.10
CA ILE A 106 -2.96 -4.81 10.36
C ILE A 106 -4.08 -5.83 10.50
N THR A 107 -5.30 -5.35 10.69
CA THR A 107 -6.51 -6.17 10.69
C THR A 107 -6.95 -6.48 9.26
N PHE A 108 -7.37 -7.72 9.03
CA PHE A 108 -7.90 -8.17 7.75
C PHE A 108 -8.85 -9.36 7.97
N ASP A 109 -9.73 -9.57 7.01
CA ASP A 109 -10.70 -10.67 7.08
C ASP A 109 -10.01 -12.02 6.86
N LEU A 110 -10.28 -12.95 7.77
CA LEU A 110 -9.80 -14.32 7.72
C LEU A 110 -11.00 -15.26 7.58
N LEU A 111 -10.95 -16.13 6.57
CA LEU A 111 -11.92 -17.21 6.44
C LEU A 111 -11.53 -18.30 7.43
N ILE A 112 -12.43 -18.60 8.38
CA ILE A 112 -12.24 -19.68 9.33
C ILE A 112 -12.62 -20.98 8.64
N ARG A 113 -11.67 -21.92 8.52
CA ARG A 113 -11.95 -23.27 8.04
C ARG A 113 -12.42 -24.11 9.21
N GLN A 114 -13.64 -24.64 9.10
CA GLN A 114 -14.16 -25.65 10.01
C GLN A 114 -13.76 -27.03 9.50
N TYR A 115 -13.36 -27.90 10.41
CA TYR A 115 -13.01 -29.30 10.12
C TYR A 115 -13.94 -30.20 10.92
N ASP A 116 -14.43 -31.26 10.30
CA ASP A 116 -15.11 -32.33 11.01
C ASP A 116 -14.05 -33.32 11.52
N TYR A 117 -13.83 -33.33 12.84
CA TYR A 117 -12.83 -34.19 13.46
C TYR A 117 -13.28 -35.65 13.55
N SER A 118 -14.56 -35.96 13.31
CA SER A 118 -15.06 -37.34 13.35
C SER A 118 -14.45 -38.23 12.25
N GLU A 119 -14.05 -37.64 11.12
CA GLU A 119 -13.38 -38.34 10.00
C GLU A 119 -12.01 -38.92 10.38
N TRP A 120 -11.40 -38.45 11.47
CA TRP A 120 -10.07 -38.89 11.90
C TRP A 120 -10.10 -39.90 13.05
N ASN A 121 -11.30 -40.27 13.52
CA ASN A 121 -11.42 -41.32 14.53
C ASN A 121 -11.09 -42.68 13.88
N PRO A 122 -10.14 -43.46 14.44
CA PRO A 122 -9.87 -44.80 13.93
C PRO A 122 -11.15 -45.64 14.05
N SER A 123 -11.47 -46.37 12.99
CA SER A 123 -12.52 -47.39 13.02
C SER A 123 -12.12 -48.41 14.07
N ASN A 124 -12.90 -48.57 15.14
CA ASN A 124 -12.73 -49.68 16.07
C ASN A 124 -13.02 -50.97 15.28
N ASN A 125 -11.95 -51.65 14.82
CA ASN A 125 -12.00 -53.02 14.33
C ASN A 125 -12.02 -53.99 15.51
#